data_AF-A0A4V6N6X9-F1
#
_entry.id   AF-A0A4V6N6X9-F1
#
_cell.length_a   1.000
_cell.length_b   1.000
_cell.length_c   1.000
_cell.angle_alpha   90.00
_cell.angle_beta   90.00
_cell.angle_gamma   90.00
#
_symmetry.space_group_name_H-M   'P 1'
#
loop_
_entity.id
_entity.type
_entity.pdbx_description
1 polymer ?
#
loop_
_entity_poly.entity_id
_entity_poly.type
_entity_poly.pdbx_seq_one_letter_code
_entity_poly.pdbx_strand_id
1 'polypeptide(L)'
;MRLRVRPPANGFVLPLAISTSIVLLIGSASLHTLALQARSRGRLQLQLHQREDQLRAAAMTFLQRASEPGDACLLAWPSSQWEGLTSLCAEASLERLRSGAVHTGTPTWRLIAWEPDGNGATLSLALEAEPAAARFRLDRAQGQWRLQEGLQRLPVSEPAS
;
A
#
# COMPACT_ATOMS: atom_id res chain seq x y z
N MET A 1 3.52 -48.50 51.10
CA MET A 1 3.55 -47.74 49.84
C MET A 1 4.84 -48.03 49.09
N ARG A 2 4.85 -48.97 48.14
CA ARG A 2 5.83 -49.07 47.05
C ARG A 2 5.19 -49.87 45.90
N LEU A 3 4.82 -49.19 44.82
CA LEU A 3 4.39 -49.82 43.58
C LEU A 3 5.62 -50.45 42.91
N ARG A 4 5.60 -51.78 42.81
CA ARG A 4 6.65 -52.58 42.17
C ARG A 4 6.34 -52.64 40.68
N VAL A 5 7.06 -51.86 39.88
CA VAL A 5 7.00 -51.99 38.41
C VAL A 5 7.91 -53.14 38.01
N ARG A 6 7.34 -54.21 37.45
CA ARG A 6 8.08 -55.29 36.78
C ARG A 6 8.53 -54.80 35.39
N PRO A 7 9.79 -55.02 34.99
CA PRO A 7 10.18 -54.80 33.60
C PRO A 7 9.90 -56.08 32.79
N PRO A 8 9.26 -56.00 31.61
CA PRO A 8 9.30 -57.09 30.67
C PRO A 8 10.36 -56.84 29.58
N ALA A 9 11.11 -57.92 29.33
CA ALA A 9 11.62 -58.39 28.04
C ALA A 9 12.50 -57.47 27.17
N ASN A 10 13.76 -57.90 27.09
CA ASN A 10 14.76 -57.61 26.06
C ASN A 10 14.17 -57.62 24.63
N GLY A 11 14.54 -56.61 23.83
CA GLY A 11 14.57 -56.71 22.36
C GLY A 11 13.76 -55.68 21.57
N PHE A 12 12.65 -55.15 22.10
CA PHE A 12 11.72 -54.32 21.30
C PHE A 12 11.53 -52.87 21.78
N VAL A 13 12.12 -52.48 22.91
CA VAL A 13 11.95 -51.13 23.48
C VAL A 13 12.89 -50.09 22.85
N LEU A 14 14.04 -50.51 22.32
CA LEU A 14 15.01 -49.63 21.68
C LEU A 14 14.48 -48.92 20.40
N PRO A 15 13.87 -49.64 19.42
CA PRO A 15 13.33 -48.99 18.22
C PRO A 15 12.11 -48.10 18.52
N LEU A 16 11.37 -48.39 19.59
CA LEU A 16 10.19 -47.64 20.02
C LEU A 16 10.53 -46.26 20.64
N ALA A 17 11.64 -46.18 21.38
CA ALA A 17 12.15 -44.89 21.87
C ALA A 17 12.73 -44.02 20.73
N ILE A 18 13.28 -44.66 19.70
CA ILE A 18 13.82 -43.97 18.52
C ILE A 18 12.70 -43.38 17.66
N SER A 19 11.63 -44.14 17.40
CA SER A 19 10.51 -43.66 16.57
C SER A 19 9.75 -42.49 17.21
N THR A 20 9.55 -42.53 18.52
CA THR A 20 8.89 -41.44 19.28
C THR A 20 9.70 -40.15 19.26
N SER A 21 11.03 -40.23 19.37
CA SER A 21 11.93 -39.08 19.25
C SER A 21 11.94 -38.49 17.83
N ILE A 22 11.91 -39.33 16.79
CA ILE A 22 11.83 -38.89 15.40
C ILE A 22 10.52 -38.13 15.13
N VAL A 23 9.37 -38.63 15.61
CA VAL A 23 8.07 -37.96 15.46
C VAL A 23 8.06 -36.60 16.17
N LEU A 24 8.65 -36.52 17.37
CA LEU A 24 8.78 -35.25 18.11
C LEU A 24 9.69 -34.24 17.39
N LEU A 25 10.81 -34.70 16.82
CA LEU A 25 11.72 -33.86 16.05
C LEU A 25 11.08 -33.34 14.76
N ILE A 26 10.36 -34.19 14.03
CA ILE A 26 9.62 -33.81 12.81
C ILE A 26 8.47 -32.84 13.14
N GLY A 27 7.76 -33.06 14.25
CA GLY A 27 6.71 -32.17 14.74
C GLY A 27 7.24 -30.77 15.09
N SER A 28 8.39 -30.71 15.79
CA SER A 28 9.04 -29.45 16.13
C SER A 28 9.55 -28.70 14.88
N ALA A 29 10.21 -29.38 13.95
CA ALA A 29 10.69 -28.77 12.70
C ALA A 29 9.54 -28.23 11.82
N SER A 30 8.39 -28.91 11.83
CA SER A 30 7.19 -28.47 11.09
C SER A 30 6.60 -27.17 11.66
N LEU A 31 6.50 -27.05 12.99
CA LEU A 31 6.01 -25.84 13.66
C LEU A 31 6.95 -24.64 13.44
N HIS A 32 8.26 -24.86 13.46
CA HIS A 32 9.24 -23.80 13.16
C HIS A 32 9.09 -23.27 11.73
N THR A 33 8.88 -24.18 10.76
CA THR A 33 8.70 -23.79 9.35
C THR A 33 7.40 -23.01 9.15
N LEU A 34 6.30 -23.44 9.79
CA LEU A 34 5.03 -22.73 9.75
C LEU A 34 5.10 -21.35 10.39
N ALA A 35 5.79 -21.22 11.53
CA ALA A 35 5.98 -19.92 12.20
C ALA A 35 6.79 -18.94 11.35
N LEU A 36 7.86 -19.42 10.70
CA LEU A 36 8.66 -18.62 9.76
C LEU A 36 7.83 -18.17 8.56
N GLN A 37 7.03 -19.07 7.99
CA GLN A 37 6.17 -18.77 6.85
C GLN A 37 5.03 -17.81 7.22
N ALA A 38 4.45 -17.94 8.42
CA ALA A 38 3.45 -16.99 8.92
C ALA A 38 4.07 -15.59 9.08
N ARG A 39 5.29 -15.50 9.60
CA ARG A 39 6.01 -14.24 9.78
C ARG A 39 6.36 -13.58 8.45
N SER A 40 6.76 -14.34 7.44
CA SER A 40 7.07 -13.79 6.11
C SER A 40 5.81 -13.23 5.44
N ARG A 41 4.68 -13.95 5.52
CA ARG A 41 3.38 -13.46 5.03
C ARG A 41 2.92 -12.19 5.75
N GLY A 42 3.05 -12.14 7.08
CA GLY A 42 2.68 -10.95 7.84
C GLY A 42 3.49 -9.71 7.46
N ARG A 43 4.80 -9.87 7.19
CA ARG A 43 5.65 -8.77 6.70
C ARG A 43 5.21 -8.25 5.34
N LEU A 44 4.88 -9.15 4.41
CA LEU A 44 4.41 -8.77 3.09
C LEU A 44 3.07 -8.01 3.16
N GLN A 45 2.14 -8.48 3.98
CA GLN A 45 0.87 -7.78 4.18
C GLN A 45 1.06 -6.38 4.77
N LEU A 46 1.94 -6.25 5.78
CA LEU A 46 2.26 -4.96 6.37
C LEU A 46 2.86 -4.00 5.34
N GLN A 47 3.79 -4.47 4.50
CA GLN A 47 4.37 -3.65 3.43
C GLN A 47 3.33 -3.20 2.41
N LEU A 48 2.38 -4.07 2.05
CA LEU A 48 1.30 -3.71 1.13
C LEU A 48 0.41 -2.63 1.73
N HIS A 49 -0.03 -2.78 2.99
CA HIS A 49 -0.84 -1.77 3.65
C HIS A 49 -0.10 -0.44 3.82
N GLN A 50 1.17 -0.47 4.18
CA GLN A 50 1.99 0.75 4.25
C GLN A 50 2.03 1.51 2.92
N ARG A 51 2.14 0.81 1.78
CA ARG A 51 2.11 1.43 0.45
C ARG A 51 0.75 2.02 0.12
N GLU A 52 -0.33 1.31 0.45
CA GLU A 52 -1.69 1.79 0.23
C GLU A 52 -1.96 3.06 1.08
N ASP A 53 -1.49 3.07 2.33
CA ASP A 53 -1.59 4.22 3.22
C ASP A 53 -0.76 5.41 2.72
N GLN A 54 0.46 5.18 2.20
CA GLN A 54 1.27 6.24 1.60
C GLN A 54 0.61 6.84 0.36
N LEU A 55 0.02 6.01 -0.52
CA LEU A 55 -0.72 6.47 -1.68
C LEU A 55 -1.96 7.28 -1.27
N ARG A 56 -2.69 6.84 -0.26
CA ARG A 56 -3.85 7.57 0.28
C ARG A 56 -3.42 8.90 0.91
N ALA A 57 -2.30 8.93 1.64
CA ALA A 57 -1.74 10.15 2.20
C ALA A 57 -1.29 11.14 1.11
N ALA A 58 -0.70 10.64 0.02
CA ALA A 58 -0.37 11.45 -1.15
C ALA A 58 -1.62 12.03 -1.82
N ALA A 59 -2.68 11.23 -1.99
CA ALA A 59 -3.95 11.70 -2.52
C ALA A 59 -4.57 12.79 -1.63
N MET A 60 -4.60 12.60 -0.31
CA MET A 60 -5.07 13.63 0.62
C MET A 60 -4.24 14.91 0.56
N THR A 61 -2.91 14.78 0.41
CA THR A 61 -2.00 15.93 0.25
C THR A 61 -2.30 16.70 -1.04
N PHE A 62 -2.51 15.98 -2.16
CA PHE A 62 -2.94 16.59 -3.42
C PHE A 62 -4.28 17.32 -3.23
N LEU A 63 -5.28 16.69 -2.61
CA LEU A 63 -6.60 17.29 -2.39
C LEU A 63 -6.53 18.54 -1.51
N GLN A 64 -5.69 18.54 -0.50
CA GLN A 64 -5.46 19.70 0.35
C GLN A 64 -4.93 20.88 -0.46
N ARG A 65 -3.95 20.65 -1.34
CA ARG A 65 -3.41 21.71 -2.24
C ARG A 65 -4.45 22.15 -3.28
N ALA A 66 -5.14 21.18 -3.86
CA ALA A 66 -6.22 21.41 -4.82
C ALA A 66 -7.39 22.22 -4.22
N SER A 67 -7.60 22.17 -2.91
CA SER A 67 -8.62 22.98 -2.25
C SER A 67 -8.24 24.45 -2.05
N GLU A 68 -6.99 24.84 -2.36
CA GLU A 68 -6.59 26.24 -2.26
C GLU A 68 -7.30 27.09 -3.32
N PRO A 69 -7.70 28.34 -2.99
CA PRO A 69 -8.56 29.17 -3.85
C PRO A 69 -8.00 29.39 -5.26
N GLY A 70 -6.68 29.56 -5.39
CA GLY A 70 -6.02 29.83 -6.67
C GLY A 70 -6.00 28.62 -7.63
N ASP A 71 -6.01 27.40 -7.10
CA ASP A 71 -5.85 26.18 -7.89
C ASP A 71 -7.20 25.63 -8.42
N ALA A 72 -8.33 26.11 -7.89
CA ALA A 72 -9.68 25.68 -8.27
C ALA A 72 -9.97 25.83 -9.78
N CYS A 73 -9.38 26.85 -10.43
CA CYS A 73 -9.52 27.11 -11.86
C CYS A 73 -8.98 25.95 -12.71
N LEU A 74 -7.80 25.41 -12.37
CA LEU A 74 -7.18 24.30 -13.11
C LEU A 74 -7.96 22.99 -12.93
N LEU A 75 -8.52 22.76 -11.74
CA LEU A 75 -9.21 21.50 -11.41
C LEU A 75 -10.51 21.28 -12.19
N ALA A 76 -11.06 22.33 -12.82
CA ALA A 76 -12.18 22.20 -13.75
C ALA A 76 -11.79 21.48 -15.05
N TRP A 77 -10.49 21.32 -15.32
CA TRP A 77 -9.97 20.79 -16.57
C TRP A 77 -9.09 19.56 -16.33
N PRO A 78 -9.00 18.63 -17.29
CA PRO A 78 -8.03 17.54 -17.23
C PRO A 78 -6.59 18.05 -17.15
N SER A 79 -5.72 17.33 -16.42
CA SER A 79 -4.32 17.76 -16.24
C SER A 79 -3.51 17.88 -17.54
N SER A 80 -3.93 17.17 -18.59
CA SER A 80 -3.33 17.28 -19.92
C SER A 80 -3.51 18.67 -20.57
N GLN A 81 -4.45 19.48 -20.08
CA GLN A 81 -4.77 20.81 -20.63
C GLN A 81 -4.18 21.96 -19.79
N TRP A 82 -3.66 21.70 -18.59
CA TRP A 82 -3.26 22.75 -17.64
C TRP A 82 -2.20 23.70 -18.18
N GLU A 83 -1.26 23.23 -19.01
CA GLU A 83 -0.22 24.09 -19.61
C GLU A 83 -0.80 25.17 -20.53
N GLY A 84 -1.91 24.87 -21.21
CA GLY A 84 -2.60 25.85 -22.06
C GLY A 84 -3.46 26.86 -21.27
N LEU A 85 -3.68 26.61 -19.98
CA LEU A 85 -4.59 27.38 -19.13
C LEU A 85 -3.87 28.35 -18.19
N THR A 86 -2.54 28.42 -18.22
CA THR A 86 -1.76 29.27 -17.30
C THR A 86 -2.13 30.75 -17.41
N SER A 87 -2.54 31.22 -18.59
CA SER A 87 -3.01 32.59 -18.80
C SER A 87 -4.43 32.84 -18.25
N LEU A 88 -5.27 31.81 -18.20
CA LEU A 88 -6.64 31.88 -17.69
C LEU A 88 -6.70 31.65 -16.17
N CYS A 89 -5.78 30.84 -15.65
CA CYS A 89 -5.65 30.50 -14.25
C CYS A 89 -4.34 31.09 -13.67
N ALA A 90 -4.22 32.42 -13.68
CA ALA A 90 -2.97 33.12 -13.31
C ALA A 90 -2.57 32.94 -11.83
N GLU A 91 -3.53 32.66 -10.95
CA GLU A 91 -3.30 32.41 -9.52
C GLU A 91 -2.94 30.94 -9.23
N ALA A 92 -3.11 30.05 -10.21
CA ALA A 92 -2.90 28.63 -10.05
C ALA A 92 -1.43 28.25 -10.23
N SER A 93 -0.93 27.38 -9.35
CA SER A 93 0.46 26.94 -9.38
C SER A 93 0.56 25.49 -9.85
N LEU A 94 0.80 25.33 -11.14
CA LEU A 94 0.86 24.04 -11.83
C LEU A 94 1.89 23.08 -11.19
N GLU A 95 3.05 23.59 -10.79
CA GLU A 95 4.11 22.82 -10.13
C GLU A 95 3.66 22.23 -8.77
N ARG A 96 2.86 22.97 -8.00
CA ARG A 96 2.37 22.49 -6.69
C ARG A 96 1.38 21.34 -6.81
N LEU A 97 0.64 21.30 -7.92
CA LEU A 97 -0.32 20.24 -8.23
C LEU A 97 0.34 19.03 -8.90
N ARG A 98 1.46 19.24 -9.62
CA ARG A 98 2.19 18.17 -10.32
C ARG A 98 2.97 17.25 -9.40
N SER A 99 3.55 17.78 -8.33
CA SER A 99 4.34 16.96 -7.41
C SER A 99 4.38 17.54 -6.01
N GLY A 100 4.70 16.70 -5.03
CA GLY A 100 4.85 17.13 -3.65
C GLY A 100 5.45 16.07 -2.76
N ALA A 101 5.74 16.44 -1.52
CA ALA A 101 6.13 15.49 -0.49
C ALA A 101 4.94 15.19 0.43
N VAL A 102 4.87 13.96 0.94
CA VAL A 102 3.97 13.61 2.04
C VAL A 102 4.66 13.99 3.36
N HIS A 103 4.11 14.97 4.08
CA HIS A 103 4.52 15.44 5.42
C HIS A 103 5.96 15.96 5.61
N THR A 104 7.01 15.18 5.31
CA THR A 104 8.43 15.50 5.63
C THR A 104 9.41 14.92 4.61
N GLY A 105 9.30 15.35 3.35
CA GLY A 105 10.34 15.16 2.33
C GLY A 105 10.32 13.83 1.57
N THR A 106 9.80 12.74 2.12
CA THR A 106 9.67 11.44 1.42
C THR A 106 8.55 10.57 2.01
N PRO A 107 7.79 9.82 1.19
CA PRO A 107 7.89 9.72 -0.26
C PRO A 107 7.39 10.98 -0.97
N THR A 108 8.05 11.35 -2.07
CA THR A 108 7.49 12.33 -3.01
C THR A 108 6.45 11.63 -3.87
N TRP A 109 5.38 12.35 -4.16
CA TRP A 109 4.34 11.94 -5.07
C TRP A 109 4.38 12.80 -6.32
N ARG A 110 3.97 12.20 -7.43
CA ARG A 110 3.83 12.84 -8.73
C ARG A 110 2.45 12.54 -9.31
N LEU A 111 1.82 13.58 -9.84
CA LEU A 111 0.58 13.49 -10.59
C LEU A 111 0.84 12.74 -11.90
N ILE A 112 0.07 11.67 -12.11
CA ILE A 112 -0.02 10.98 -13.40
C ILE A 112 -1.12 11.64 -14.22
N ALA A 113 -2.31 11.76 -13.65
CA ALA A 113 -3.47 12.33 -14.31
C ALA A 113 -4.50 12.87 -13.33
N TRP A 114 -5.14 13.97 -13.70
CA TRP A 114 -6.37 14.48 -13.12
C TRP A 114 -7.44 14.54 -14.21
N GLU A 115 -8.58 13.89 -13.99
CA GLU A 115 -9.69 13.82 -14.95
C GLU A 115 -11.02 14.12 -14.23
N PRO A 116 -11.56 15.35 -14.34
CA PRO A 116 -12.88 15.66 -13.79
C PRO A 116 -13.99 14.93 -14.56
N ASP A 117 -14.98 14.34 -13.87
CA ASP A 117 -16.06 13.55 -14.48
C ASP A 117 -17.48 14.11 -14.22
N GLY A 118 -17.59 15.44 -14.12
CA GLY A 118 -18.84 16.18 -13.96
C GLY A 118 -19.31 16.28 -12.50
N ASN A 119 -19.44 15.15 -11.80
CA ASN A 119 -19.81 15.10 -10.38
C ASN A 119 -18.65 14.72 -9.45
N GLY A 120 -17.51 14.38 -10.03
CA GLY A 120 -16.35 13.88 -9.33
C GLY A 120 -15.08 14.15 -10.13
N ALA A 121 -14.04 13.39 -9.79
CA ALA A 121 -12.80 13.36 -10.54
C ALA A 121 -12.09 12.03 -10.34
N THR A 122 -11.28 11.66 -11.33
CA THR A 122 -10.34 10.56 -11.23
C THR A 122 -8.94 11.14 -11.03
N LEU A 123 -8.31 10.76 -9.92
CA LEU A 123 -6.95 11.17 -9.54
C LEU A 123 -6.01 9.97 -9.67
N SER A 124 -4.99 10.09 -10.51
CA SER A 124 -3.95 9.08 -10.66
C SER A 124 -2.61 9.64 -10.18
N LEU A 125 -1.97 8.95 -9.24
CA LEU A 125 -0.73 9.37 -8.58
C LEU A 125 0.30 8.23 -8.59
N ALA A 126 1.58 8.60 -8.63
CA ALA A 126 2.71 7.73 -8.39
C ALA A 126 3.49 8.22 -7.16
N LEU A 127 4.04 7.29 -6.38
CA LEU A 127 5.13 7.56 -5.46
C LEU A 127 6.45 7.45 -6.22
N GLU A 128 7.41 8.32 -5.94
CA GLU A 128 8.73 8.27 -6.61
C GLU A 128 9.76 7.47 -5.80
N ALA A 129 9.67 7.50 -4.47
CA ALA A 129 10.60 6.76 -3.61
C ALA A 129 10.38 5.24 -3.68
N GLU A 130 9.15 4.82 -3.99
CA GLU A 130 8.79 3.42 -4.22
C GLU A 130 7.96 3.33 -5.49
N PRO A 131 8.20 2.36 -6.39
CA PRO A 131 7.38 2.16 -7.57
C PRO A 131 5.99 1.66 -7.13
N ALA A 132 5.12 2.60 -6.81
CA ALA A 132 3.72 2.37 -6.50
C ALA A 132 2.89 3.48 -7.14
N ALA A 133 1.88 3.09 -7.90
CA ALA A 133 0.94 4.01 -8.51
C ALA A 133 -0.49 3.56 -8.22
N ALA A 134 -1.38 4.52 -8.07
CA ALA A 134 -2.79 4.24 -7.88
C ALA A 134 -3.68 5.29 -8.50
N ARG A 135 -4.89 4.86 -8.80
CA ARG A 135 -6.02 5.66 -9.20
C ARG A 135 -7.05 5.67 -8.09
N PHE A 136 -7.55 6.86 -7.80
CA PHE A 136 -8.59 7.15 -6.85
C PHE A 136 -9.77 7.78 -7.57
N ARG A 137 -10.98 7.41 -7.16
CA ARG A 137 -12.19 8.15 -7.50
C ARG A 137 -12.50 9.16 -6.42
N LEU A 138 -12.93 10.32 -6.86
CA LEU A 138 -13.28 11.45 -6.03
C LEU A 138 -14.73 11.81 -6.29
N ASP A 139 -15.48 12.08 -5.24
CA ASP A 139 -16.76 12.76 -5.32
C ASP A 139 -16.60 14.22 -4.87
N ARG A 140 -17.46 15.08 -5.42
CA ARG A 140 -17.56 16.47 -4.98
C ARG A 140 -18.77 16.61 -4.06
N ALA A 141 -18.52 16.66 -2.76
CA ALA A 141 -19.55 16.88 -1.75
C ALA A 141 -19.37 18.25 -1.11
N GLN A 142 -20.40 19.10 -1.15
CA GLN A 142 -20.39 20.44 -0.54
C GLN A 142 -19.22 21.33 -1.02
N GLY A 143 -18.82 21.20 -2.29
CA GLY A 143 -17.71 21.96 -2.87
C GLY A 143 -16.32 21.42 -2.54
N GLN A 144 -16.21 20.40 -1.69
CA GLN A 144 -14.95 19.75 -1.34
C GLN A 144 -14.80 18.41 -2.07
N TRP A 145 -13.55 18.11 -2.45
CA TRP A 145 -13.18 16.81 -3.00
C TRP A 145 -13.02 15.79 -1.87
N ARG A 146 -13.65 14.62 -2.01
CA ARG A 146 -13.53 13.51 -1.06
C ARG A 146 -13.10 12.26 -1.81
N LEU A 147 -12.22 11.47 -1.17
CA LEU A 147 -11.84 10.16 -1.70
C LEU A 147 -13.00 9.19 -1.50
N GLN A 148 -13.41 8.55 -2.58
CA GLN A 148 -14.29 7.39 -2.51
C GLN A 148 -13.52 6.18 -1.97
N GLU A 149 -14.23 5.25 -1.35
CA GLU A 149 -13.65 3.97 -0.98
C GLU A 149 -13.27 3.18 -2.24
N GLY A 150 -11.97 3.01 -2.45
CA GLY A 150 -11.45 2.27 -3.59
C GLY A 150 -10.11 2.81 -4.06
N LEU A 151 -9.07 2.00 -3.90
CA LEU A 151 -7.75 2.24 -4.49
C LEU A 151 -7.56 1.24 -5.61
N GLN A 152 -7.51 1.72 -6.85
CA GLN A 152 -7.10 0.89 -7.98
C GLN A 152 -5.60 1.04 -8.20
N ARG A 153 -4.82 0.01 -7.87
CA ARG A 153 -3.38 0.01 -8.16
C ARG A 153 -3.16 0.03 -9.67
N LEU A 154 -2.30 0.94 -10.11
CA LEU A 154 -1.87 1.03 -11.49
C LEU A 154 -0.56 0.24 -11.65
N PRO A 155 -0.35 -0.42 -12.80
CA PRO A 155 0.98 -0.91 -13.13
C PRO A 155 1.92 0.29 -13.19
N VAL A 156 3.04 0.22 -12.49
CA VAL A 156 4.09 1.22 -12.63
C VAL A 156 4.70 1.02 -14.00
N SER A 157 4.27 1.81 -14.97
CA SER A 157 4.95 1.90 -16.25
C SER A 157 6.36 2.43 -16.00
N GLU A 158 7.37 1.59 -16.25
CA GLU A 158 8.77 2.01 -16.31
C GLU A 158 8.89 3.27 -17.17
N PRO A 159 9.65 4.29 -16.74
CA PRO A 159 9.89 5.46 -17.59
C PRO A 159 10.56 4.98 -18.88
N ALA A 160 9.93 5.28 -20.01
CA ALA A 160 10.52 5.08 -21.33
C ALA A 160 11.88 5.80 -21.36
N SER A 161 12.93 5.02 -21.59
CA SER A 161 14.32 5.46 -21.71
C SER A 161 14.55 6.24 -23.00
#